data_AF-A0AAW3DPK2-F1
#
_entry.id   AF-A0AAW3DPK2-F1
#
_cell.length_a   1.000
_cell.length_b   1.000
_cell.length_c   1.000
_cell.angle_alpha   90.00
_cell.angle_beta   90.00
_cell.angle_gamma   90.00
#
_symmetry.space_group_name_H-M   'P 1'
#
loop_
_entity.id
_entity.type
_entity.pdbx_description
1 polymer ?
#
loop_
_entity_poly.entity_id
_entity_poly.type
_entity_poly.pdbx_seq_one_letter_code
_entity_poly.pdbx_strand_id
1 'polypeptide(L)'
;MVNERRNGSLLVQLGPKLQAYPEKLLRQRRGHDGQPEYLIQWSIASLEERAVGGSSASSAKTKPQNISMWMSVEEVCASCPALLGKRKLEGQWVKEEKAARPFPADVPLDEASLLEMKADVRSLVQRAGRQMAETGAPKSSILNTMHVLSAYASIVSLASAFKETGALGLLMKMLCHKEEQIRCSASKMLRALASHDAG
;
A
#
# COMPACT_ATOMS: atom_id res chain seq x y z
N MET A 1 -22.22 19.60 16.89
CA MET A 1 -21.28 20.11 15.88
C MET A 1 -22.08 20.44 14.63
N VAL A 2 -22.21 21.73 14.30
CA VAL A 2 -22.96 22.17 13.12
C VAL A 2 -22.00 22.13 11.93
N ASN A 3 -22.16 21.13 11.06
CA ASN A 3 -21.38 21.04 9.84
C ASN A 3 -22.04 21.90 8.76
N GLU A 4 -21.40 22.98 8.38
CA GLU A 4 -21.89 23.89 7.35
C GLU A 4 -21.57 23.30 5.96
N ARG A 5 -22.49 23.40 5.00
CA ARG A 5 -22.29 22.90 3.63
C ARG A 5 -22.04 24.07 2.70
N ARG A 6 -20.87 24.09 2.04
CA ARG A 6 -20.55 25.11 1.03
C ARG A 6 -20.29 24.42 -0.30
N ASN A 7 -21.04 24.81 -1.33
CA ASN A 7 -20.94 24.25 -2.67
C ASN A 7 -21.13 22.72 -2.74
N GLY A 8 -21.95 22.17 -1.83
CA GLY A 8 -22.20 20.72 -1.72
C GLY A 8 -21.14 19.92 -0.96
N SER A 9 -20.06 20.54 -0.51
CA SER A 9 -19.01 19.90 0.29
C SER A 9 -19.12 20.26 1.78
N LEU A 10 -18.73 19.32 2.63
CA LEU A 10 -18.71 19.39 4.09
C LEU A 10 -17.59 20.32 4.56
N LEU A 11 -17.92 21.32 5.37
CA LEU A 11 -16.94 22.06 6.16
C LEU A 11 -16.87 21.48 7.57
N VAL A 12 -15.65 21.16 7.99
CA VAL A 12 -15.35 20.67 9.33
C VAL A 12 -14.65 21.78 10.10
N GLN A 13 -15.24 22.19 11.23
CA GLN A 13 -14.58 23.15 12.14
C GLN A 13 -13.56 22.40 12.99
N LEU A 14 -12.28 22.73 12.84
CA LEU A 14 -11.17 22.16 13.63
C LEU A 14 -10.86 22.97 14.89
N GLY A 15 -11.36 24.20 14.97
CA GLY A 15 -11.22 25.08 16.13
C GLY A 15 -11.92 26.43 15.92
N PRO A 16 -11.84 27.36 16.89
CA PRO A 16 -12.57 28.63 16.87
C PRO A 16 -12.30 29.51 15.65
N LYS A 17 -11.14 29.32 15.00
CA LYS A 17 -10.70 30.08 13.83
C LYS A 17 -10.18 29.20 12.69
N LEU A 18 -10.36 27.88 12.73
CA LEU A 18 -9.81 26.94 11.75
C LEU A 18 -10.90 26.08 11.13
N GLN A 19 -10.98 26.09 9.81
CA GLN A 19 -11.92 25.29 9.03
C GLN A 19 -11.18 24.41 8.03
N ALA A 20 -11.57 23.15 7.96
CA ALA A 20 -11.12 22.23 6.94
C ALA A 20 -12.23 21.98 5.92
N TYR A 21 -11.87 22.00 4.64
CA TYR A 21 -12.77 21.63 3.56
C TYR A 21 -12.06 20.72 2.56
N PRO A 22 -12.79 19.80 1.91
CA PRO A 22 -12.21 18.91 0.92
C PRO A 22 -11.95 19.71 -0.35
N GLU A 23 -10.69 19.77 -0.75
CA GLU A 23 -10.23 20.58 -1.88
C GLU A 23 -10.17 19.75 -3.17
N LYS A 24 -9.51 18.59 -3.11
CA LYS A 24 -9.20 17.78 -4.30
C LYS A 24 -9.17 16.30 -3.99
N LEU A 25 -9.68 15.48 -4.90
CA LEU A 25 -9.43 14.04 -4.93
C LEU A 25 -8.05 13.81 -5.57
N LEU A 26 -7.13 13.18 -4.85
CA LEU A 26 -5.77 12.92 -5.33
C LEU A 26 -5.63 11.55 -5.98
N ARG A 27 -6.13 10.50 -5.32
CA ARG A 27 -5.93 9.09 -5.71
C ARG A 27 -7.13 8.24 -5.36
N GLN A 28 -7.26 7.10 -6.03
CA GLN A 28 -8.22 6.05 -5.70
C GLN A 28 -7.47 4.73 -5.58
N ARG A 29 -7.81 3.89 -4.59
CA ARG A 29 -7.28 2.54 -4.41
C ARG A 29 -8.42 1.56 -4.14
N ARG A 30 -8.13 0.26 -4.18
CA ARG A 30 -9.04 -0.76 -3.67
C ARG A 30 -8.69 -1.04 -2.21
N GLY A 31 -9.65 -0.82 -1.31
CA GLY A 31 -9.56 -1.12 0.11
C GLY A 31 -9.47 -2.63 0.39
N HIS A 32 -9.21 -2.97 1.65
CA HIS A 32 -9.05 -4.37 2.09
C HIS A 32 -10.33 -5.21 1.94
N ASP A 33 -11.48 -4.55 1.94
CA ASP A 33 -12.82 -5.11 1.72
C ASP A 33 -13.19 -5.22 0.23
N GLY A 34 -12.30 -4.78 -0.66
CA GLY A 34 -12.54 -4.74 -2.10
C GLY A 34 -13.32 -3.53 -2.58
N GLN A 35 -13.74 -2.62 -1.70
CA GLN A 35 -14.43 -1.38 -2.05
C GLN A 35 -13.44 -0.29 -2.49
N PRO A 36 -13.85 0.70 -3.29
CA PRO A 36 -12.97 1.79 -3.66
C PRO A 36 -12.80 2.78 -2.51
N GLU A 37 -11.55 3.09 -2.18
CA GLU A 37 -11.17 4.16 -1.25
C GLU A 37 -10.54 5.32 -2.03
N TYR A 38 -10.75 6.53 -1.54
CA TYR A 38 -10.38 7.78 -2.18
C TYR A 38 -9.51 8.63 -1.26
N LEU A 39 -8.35 9.05 -1.74
CA LEU A 39 -7.47 9.97 -1.04
C LEU A 39 -7.91 11.40 -1.32
N ILE A 40 -8.56 12.02 -0.35
CA ILE A 40 -9.02 13.40 -0.44
C ILE A 40 -8.00 14.32 0.24
N GLN A 41 -7.57 15.35 -0.47
CA GLN A 41 -6.84 16.48 0.10
C GLN A 41 -7.82 17.47 0.69
N TRP A 42 -7.63 17.76 1.97
CA TRP A 42 -8.34 18.75 2.74
C TRP A 42 -7.45 19.96 2.94
N SER A 43 -7.97 21.15 2.69
CA SER A 43 -7.27 22.40 2.95
C SER A 43 -7.76 22.99 4.27
N ILE A 44 -6.83 23.38 5.13
CA ILE A 44 -7.11 24.05 6.40
C ILE A 44 -6.93 25.55 6.18
N ALA A 45 -8.03 26.29 6.29
CA ALA A 45 -8.05 27.75 6.22
C ALA A 45 -8.29 28.35 7.61
N SER A 46 -7.57 29.43 7.92
CA SER A 46 -7.90 30.27 9.05
C SER A 46 -9.03 31.24 8.67
N LEU A 47 -10.01 31.41 9.55
CA LEU A 47 -11.15 32.30 9.34
C LEU A 47 -10.73 33.79 9.31
N GLU A 48 -9.55 34.11 9.84
CA GLU A 48 -9.03 35.47 10.02
C GLU A 48 -8.65 36.18 8.70
N GLU A 49 -8.40 35.44 7.61
CA GLU A 49 -8.12 36.05 6.29
C GLU A 49 -9.39 36.53 5.55
N ARG A 50 -10.60 36.19 6.04
CA ARG A 50 -11.82 36.36 5.24
C ARG A 50 -12.75 37.48 5.72
N ALA A 51 -12.43 38.11 6.83
CA ALA A 51 -13.16 39.26 7.33
C ALA A 51 -12.29 40.52 7.16
N VAL A 52 -12.87 41.55 6.55
CA VAL A 52 -12.39 42.92 6.45
C VAL A 52 -11.45 43.20 5.27
N GLY A 53 -12.03 43.76 4.21
CA GLY A 53 -11.28 44.63 3.32
C GLY A 53 -10.72 45.81 4.13
N GLY A 54 -9.41 45.98 4.11
CA GLY A 54 -8.76 47.10 4.78
C GLY A 54 -7.24 46.91 4.93
N SER A 55 -6.50 47.62 4.08
CA SER A 55 -5.11 48.09 4.24
C SER A 55 -3.99 47.18 4.77
N SER A 56 -3.01 46.99 3.88
CA SER A 56 -1.55 46.99 4.13
C SER A 56 -0.99 46.27 5.37
N ALA A 57 -0.40 45.10 5.15
CA ALA A 57 1.03 44.85 5.39
C ALA A 57 1.40 43.40 5.03
N SER A 58 2.51 43.25 4.30
CA SER A 58 3.31 42.03 4.17
C SER A 58 2.59 40.74 3.72
N SER A 59 2.54 40.56 2.40
CA SER A 59 2.20 39.29 1.74
C SER A 59 3.24 38.19 2.03
N ALA A 60 3.31 37.72 3.26
CA ALA A 60 3.87 36.41 3.57
C ALA A 60 2.81 35.38 3.15
N LYS A 61 3.00 34.80 1.96
CA LYS A 61 2.16 33.76 1.35
C LYS A 61 2.20 32.51 2.26
N THR A 62 1.43 32.50 3.35
CA THR A 62 1.31 31.35 4.24
C THR A 62 0.58 30.26 3.45
N LYS A 63 1.36 29.27 2.99
CA LYS A 63 0.81 28.11 2.28
C LYS A 63 -0.32 27.52 3.14
N PRO A 64 -1.54 27.34 2.60
CA PRO A 64 -2.58 26.64 3.33
C PRO A 64 -2.06 25.26 3.72
N GLN A 65 -2.25 24.89 4.99
CA GLN A 65 -1.86 23.56 5.46
C GLN A 65 -2.85 22.56 4.89
N ASN A 66 -2.34 21.62 4.11
CA ASN A 66 -3.16 20.59 3.49
C ASN A 66 -2.92 19.25 4.18
N ILE A 67 -4.00 18.54 4.47
CA ILE A 67 -3.96 17.17 5.02
C ILE A 67 -4.61 16.25 4.00
N SER A 68 -4.02 15.07 3.76
CA SER A 68 -4.60 14.06 2.88
C SER A 68 -5.16 12.91 3.71
N MET A 69 -6.38 12.48 3.42
CA MET A 69 -7.08 11.42 4.14
C MET A 69 -7.75 10.43 3.19
N TRP A 70 -7.59 9.14 3.45
CA TRP A 70 -8.33 8.09 2.75
C TRP A 70 -9.75 8.02 3.30
N MET A 71 -10.73 7.98 2.40
CA MET A 71 -12.15 7.93 2.72
C MET A 71 -12.84 6.90 1.83
N SER A 72 -13.84 6.22 2.38
CA SER A 72 -14.71 5.28 1.66
C SER A 72 -15.64 5.98 0.66
N VAL A 73 -16.27 5.21 -0.23
CA VAL A 73 -17.32 5.71 -1.15
C VAL A 73 -18.40 6.47 -0.39
N GLU A 74 -18.87 5.90 0.71
CA GLU A 74 -19.98 6.42 1.51
C GLU A 74 -19.59 7.75 2.14
N GLU A 75 -18.39 7.83 2.71
CA GLU A 75 -17.85 9.03 3.33
C GLU A 75 -17.58 10.15 2.33
N VAL A 76 -17.08 9.83 1.13
CA VAL A 76 -16.89 10.83 0.06
C VAL A 76 -18.23 11.31 -0.49
N CYS A 77 -19.21 10.42 -0.66
CA CYS A 77 -20.56 10.81 -1.08
C CYS A 77 -21.24 11.72 -0.05
N ALA A 78 -21.01 11.49 1.24
CA ALA A 78 -21.53 12.34 2.31
C ALA A 78 -20.78 13.68 2.44
N SER A 79 -19.47 13.66 2.19
CA SER A 79 -18.58 14.79 2.48
C SER A 79 -18.33 15.71 1.28
N CYS A 80 -18.17 15.16 0.08
CA CYS A 80 -17.80 15.93 -1.11
C CYS A 80 -18.20 15.22 -2.41
N PRO A 81 -19.51 15.03 -2.66
CA PRO A 81 -20.01 14.35 -3.85
C PRO A 81 -19.59 15.05 -5.16
N ALA A 82 -19.39 16.37 -5.11
CA ALA A 82 -18.96 17.16 -6.27
C ALA A 82 -17.54 16.80 -6.78
N LEU A 83 -16.69 16.20 -5.94
CA LEU A 83 -15.34 15.75 -6.33
C LEU A 83 -15.36 14.44 -7.11
N LEU A 84 -16.42 13.64 -7.00
CA LEU A 84 -16.58 12.38 -7.74
C LEU A 84 -17.04 12.61 -9.20
N GLY A 85 -17.80 13.67 -9.46
CA GLY A 85 -18.39 13.96 -10.77
C GLY A 85 -17.47 14.64 -11.79
N LYS A 86 -16.32 15.18 -11.38
CA LYS A 86 -15.38 15.89 -12.27
C LYS A 86 -14.28 14.96 -12.75
N ARG A 87 -14.57 14.12 -13.75
CA ARG A 87 -13.56 13.24 -14.36
C ARG A 87 -13.03 13.82 -15.67
N LYS A 88 -11.78 14.27 -15.65
CA LYS A 88 -10.83 14.12 -16.76
C LYS A 88 -9.43 14.04 -16.15
N LEU A 89 -9.08 12.86 -15.61
CA LEU A 89 -7.72 12.59 -15.16
C LEU A 89 -6.91 12.23 -16.40
N GLU A 90 -6.60 13.29 -17.16
CA GLU A 90 -5.66 13.29 -18.26
C GLU A 90 -4.26 13.22 -17.63
N GLY A 91 -3.60 12.08 -17.81
CA GLY A 91 -2.23 11.84 -17.32
C GLY A 91 -2.15 11.02 -16.04
N GLN A 92 -1.45 9.89 -16.14
CA GLN A 92 -1.00 9.03 -15.04
C GLN A 92 -2.01 8.02 -14.49
N TRP A 93 -2.52 7.19 -15.41
CA TRP A 93 -2.57 5.76 -15.15
C TRP A 93 -1.15 5.24 -14.90
N VAL A 94 -0.68 5.20 -13.65
CA VAL A 94 0.21 4.10 -13.25
C VAL A 94 -0.73 2.98 -12.90
N LYS A 95 -0.94 2.11 -13.89
CA LYS A 95 -1.67 0.87 -13.81
C LYS A 95 -1.04 0.01 -12.70
N GLU A 96 -1.61 0.06 -11.51
CA GLU A 96 -1.45 -1.02 -10.54
C GLU A 96 -2.20 -2.22 -11.12
N GLU A 97 -1.44 -3.21 -11.55
CA GLU A 97 -1.92 -4.40 -12.26
C GLU A 97 -2.85 -5.24 -11.38
N LYS A 98 -4.15 -4.99 -11.52
CA LYS A 98 -5.17 -6.04 -11.42
C LYS A 98 -6.20 -5.87 -12.54
N ALA A 99 -5.73 -6.10 -13.76
CA ALA A 99 -6.57 -6.48 -14.88
C ALA A 99 -5.85 -7.62 -15.59
N ALA A 100 -6.56 -8.72 -15.83
CA ALA A 100 -6.18 -9.74 -16.80
C ALA A 100 -5.96 -9.02 -18.14
N ARG A 101 -4.71 -8.64 -18.37
CA ARG A 101 -4.19 -8.22 -19.64
C ARG A 101 -4.06 -9.52 -20.43
N PRO A 102 -4.50 -9.61 -21.70
CA PRO A 102 -3.75 -10.45 -22.63
C PRO A 102 -2.33 -9.88 -22.56
N PHE A 103 -1.45 -10.57 -21.85
CA PHE A 103 -0.03 -10.28 -21.88
C PHE A 103 0.34 -10.16 -23.36
N PRO A 104 1.02 -9.08 -23.82
CA PRO A 104 1.75 -9.22 -25.07
C PRO A 104 2.63 -10.45 -24.85
N ALA A 105 2.41 -11.47 -25.69
CA ALA A 105 3.05 -12.77 -25.59
C ALA A 105 4.52 -12.60 -25.18
N ASP A 106 4.90 -13.30 -24.11
CA ASP A 106 6.26 -13.61 -23.71
C ASP A 106 7.31 -12.56 -24.09
N VAL A 107 7.56 -11.59 -23.21
CA VAL A 107 8.96 -11.21 -23.01
C VAL A 107 9.56 -12.42 -22.30
N PRO A 108 10.41 -13.22 -22.96
CA PRO A 108 11.01 -14.37 -22.30
C PRO A 108 11.75 -13.82 -21.10
N LEU A 109 11.43 -14.35 -19.91
CA LEU A 109 12.28 -14.11 -18.76
C LEU A 109 13.66 -14.63 -19.15
N ASP A 110 14.60 -13.72 -19.33
CA ASP A 110 15.96 -14.05 -19.72
C ASP A 110 16.50 -15.13 -18.76
N GLU A 111 17.01 -16.21 -19.34
CA GLU A 111 17.38 -17.41 -18.59
C GLU A 111 18.46 -17.10 -17.55
N ALA A 112 19.36 -16.16 -17.85
CA ALA A 112 20.38 -15.69 -16.91
C ALA A 112 19.76 -14.93 -15.72
N SER A 113 18.78 -14.07 -15.98
CA SER A 113 18.03 -13.36 -14.93
C SER A 113 17.26 -14.33 -14.01
N LEU A 114 16.63 -15.37 -14.58
CA LEU A 114 15.97 -16.40 -13.78
C LEU A 114 16.97 -17.17 -12.93
N LEU A 115 18.15 -17.51 -13.46
CA LEU A 115 19.21 -18.18 -12.70
C LEU A 115 19.72 -17.32 -11.53
N GLU A 116 19.86 -16.01 -11.72
CA GLU A 116 20.21 -15.06 -10.66
C GLU A 116 19.14 -15.06 -9.55
N MET A 117 17.86 -14.96 -9.93
CA MET A 117 16.76 -15.02 -8.96
C MET A 117 16.74 -16.36 -8.20
N LYS A 118 17.03 -17.49 -8.88
CA LYS A 118 17.17 -18.79 -8.20
C LYS A 118 18.34 -18.79 -7.21
N ALA A 119 19.48 -18.19 -7.56
CA ALA A 119 20.62 -18.04 -6.66
C ALA A 119 20.29 -17.17 -5.44
N ASP A 120 19.52 -16.10 -5.65
CA ASP A 120 19.04 -15.22 -4.58
C ASP A 120 18.07 -15.96 -3.65
N VAL A 121 17.12 -16.75 -4.18
CA VAL A 121 16.27 -17.67 -3.37
C VAL A 121 17.15 -18.54 -2.47
N ARG A 122 18.21 -19.15 -2.99
CA ARG A 122 19.12 -19.99 -2.18
C ARG A 122 19.74 -19.19 -1.04
N SER A 123 20.25 -18.00 -1.35
CA SER A 123 20.93 -17.12 -0.39
C SER A 123 19.97 -16.63 0.71
N LEU A 124 18.74 -16.25 0.34
CA LEU A 124 17.71 -15.80 1.25
C LEU A 124 17.20 -16.92 2.16
N VAL A 125 17.00 -18.13 1.63
CA VAL A 125 16.60 -19.31 2.44
C VAL A 125 17.69 -19.65 3.45
N GLN A 126 18.95 -19.66 3.03
CA GLN A 126 20.08 -19.87 3.95
C GLN A 126 20.15 -18.76 5.00
N ARG A 127 19.94 -17.49 4.61
CA ARG A 127 19.93 -16.36 5.53
C ARG A 127 18.82 -16.48 6.57
N ALA A 128 17.59 -16.78 6.15
CA ALA A 128 16.47 -17.01 7.05
C ALA A 128 16.75 -18.20 7.98
N GLY A 129 17.37 -19.27 7.49
CA GLY A 129 17.82 -20.39 8.32
C GLY A 129 18.81 -19.99 9.41
N ARG A 130 19.82 -19.18 9.08
CA ARG A 130 20.79 -18.66 10.06
C ARG A 130 20.11 -17.77 11.11
N GLN A 131 19.29 -16.83 10.66
CA GLN A 131 18.54 -15.92 11.54
C GLN A 131 17.60 -16.69 12.49
N MET A 132 17.07 -17.84 12.08
CA MET A 132 16.21 -18.69 12.90
C MET A 132 16.99 -19.56 13.90
N ALA A 133 18.26 -19.88 13.62
CA ALA A 133 19.13 -20.64 14.52
C ALA A 133 19.83 -19.73 15.55
N GLU A 134 20.05 -18.47 15.21
CA GLU A 134 20.64 -17.47 16.09
C GLU A 134 19.69 -17.12 17.25
N THR A 135 20.07 -17.50 18.46
CA THR A 135 19.33 -17.24 19.70
C THR A 135 19.49 -15.76 20.08
N GLY A 136 18.88 -14.85 19.32
CA GLY A 136 19.01 -13.40 19.52
C GLY A 136 18.82 -12.54 18.28
N ALA A 137 18.56 -13.14 17.09
CA ALA A 137 18.32 -12.35 15.89
C ALA A 137 17.09 -11.43 16.06
N PRO A 138 17.15 -10.15 15.63
CA PRO A 138 16.00 -9.27 15.68
C PRO A 138 14.83 -9.85 14.87
N LYS A 139 13.63 -9.90 15.48
CA LYS A 139 12.40 -10.41 14.85
C LYS A 139 12.12 -9.78 13.48
N SER A 140 12.40 -8.48 13.35
CA SER A 140 12.27 -7.72 12.11
C SER A 140 13.19 -8.23 11.00
N SER A 141 14.39 -8.70 11.34
CA SER A 141 15.38 -9.21 10.38
C SER A 141 14.90 -10.51 9.71
N ILE A 142 14.27 -11.41 10.49
CA ILE A 142 13.66 -12.64 9.97
C ILE A 142 12.44 -12.31 9.10
N LEU A 143 11.54 -11.46 9.60
CA LEU A 143 10.33 -11.08 8.86
C LEU A 143 10.65 -10.38 7.54
N ASN A 144 11.67 -9.50 7.51
CA ASN A 144 12.11 -8.85 6.28
C ASN A 144 12.56 -9.87 5.23
N THR A 145 13.38 -10.86 5.62
CA THR A 145 13.79 -11.94 4.70
C THR A 145 12.58 -12.75 4.23
N MET A 146 11.61 -13.02 5.11
CA MET A 146 10.40 -13.77 4.77
C MET A 146 9.47 -13.04 3.81
N HIS A 147 9.34 -11.72 3.92
CA HIS A 147 8.54 -10.94 2.99
C HIS A 147 9.11 -10.99 1.56
N VAL A 148 10.44 -10.88 1.42
CA VAL A 148 11.11 -11.02 0.12
C VAL A 148 10.92 -12.44 -0.43
N LEU A 149 11.13 -13.47 0.39
CA LEU A 149 10.88 -14.87 -0.01
C LEU A 149 9.43 -15.11 -0.40
N SER A 150 8.46 -14.47 0.25
CA SER A 150 7.04 -14.58 -0.10
C SER A 150 6.71 -13.97 -1.46
N ALA A 151 7.38 -12.87 -1.82
CA ALA A 151 7.24 -12.28 -3.16
C ALA A 151 7.77 -13.25 -4.23
N TYR A 152 8.92 -13.87 -4.00
CA TYR A 152 9.49 -14.86 -4.92
C TYR A 152 8.67 -16.15 -4.98
N ALA A 153 8.08 -16.58 -3.87
CA ALA A 153 7.21 -17.76 -3.82
C ALA A 153 5.91 -17.59 -4.61
N SER A 154 5.58 -16.37 -5.04
CA SER A 154 4.43 -16.08 -5.92
C SER A 154 4.79 -16.24 -7.42
N ILE A 155 6.07 -16.43 -7.74
CA ILE A 155 6.57 -16.63 -9.10
C ILE A 155 6.69 -18.13 -9.37
N VAL A 156 5.84 -18.66 -10.25
CA VAL A 156 5.75 -20.09 -10.58
C VAL A 156 7.12 -20.67 -10.98
N SER A 157 7.88 -19.95 -11.82
CA SER A 157 9.19 -20.39 -12.35
C SER A 157 10.27 -20.56 -11.28
N LEU A 158 10.06 -20.04 -10.06
CA LEU A 158 10.97 -20.20 -8.93
C LEU A 158 10.58 -21.34 -7.99
N ALA A 159 9.41 -21.97 -8.17
CA ALA A 159 8.92 -23.01 -7.27
C ALA A 159 9.92 -24.19 -7.11
N SER A 160 10.61 -24.57 -8.19
CA SER A 160 11.66 -25.60 -8.14
C SER A 160 12.86 -25.18 -7.29
N ALA A 161 13.27 -23.92 -7.31
CA ALA A 161 14.37 -23.42 -6.49
C ALA A 161 14.02 -23.44 -4.99
N PHE A 162 12.77 -23.21 -4.60
CA PHE A 162 12.32 -23.37 -3.21
C PHE A 162 12.39 -24.84 -2.75
N LYS A 163 12.09 -25.80 -3.64
CA LYS A 163 12.22 -27.23 -3.35
C LYS A 163 13.70 -27.64 -3.21
N GLU A 164 14.55 -27.23 -4.15
CA GLU A 164 15.99 -27.54 -4.16
C GLU A 164 16.75 -26.99 -2.95
N THR A 165 16.32 -25.84 -2.43
CA THR A 165 16.99 -25.16 -1.31
C THR A 165 16.59 -25.66 0.06
N GLY A 166 15.65 -26.60 0.15
CA GLY A 166 15.11 -27.08 1.42
C GLY A 166 14.24 -26.04 2.13
N ALA A 167 13.67 -25.06 1.39
CA ALA A 167 12.84 -24.00 1.98
C ALA A 167 11.62 -24.56 2.72
N LEU A 168 11.07 -25.70 2.26
CA LEU A 168 9.97 -26.38 2.95
C LEU A 168 10.33 -26.76 4.39
N GLY A 169 11.53 -27.32 4.59
CA GLY A 169 12.00 -27.70 5.92
C GLY A 169 12.19 -26.49 6.84
N LEU A 170 12.63 -25.37 6.29
CA LEU A 170 12.70 -24.10 7.03
C LEU A 170 11.29 -23.60 7.41
N LEU A 171 10.35 -23.60 6.47
CA LEU A 171 8.97 -23.18 6.72
C LEU A 171 8.29 -24.02 7.80
N MET A 172 8.48 -25.35 7.77
CA MET A 172 7.97 -26.24 8.82
C MET A 172 8.51 -25.87 10.20
N LYS A 173 9.80 -25.52 10.31
CA LYS A 173 10.38 -25.02 11.57
C LYS A 173 9.78 -23.67 11.99
N MET A 174 9.51 -22.78 11.03
CA MET A 174 8.92 -21.46 11.30
C MET A 174 7.46 -21.52 11.73
N LEU A 175 6.70 -22.53 11.29
CA LEU A 175 5.34 -22.78 11.79
C LEU A 175 5.32 -23.10 13.30
N CYS A 176 6.40 -23.66 13.84
CA CYS A 176 6.54 -23.95 15.26
C CYS A 176 7.11 -22.76 16.06
N HIS A 177 7.32 -21.60 15.43
CA HIS A 177 7.90 -20.44 16.10
C HIS A 177 6.91 -19.78 17.08
N LYS A 178 7.42 -19.18 18.17
CA LYS A 178 6.60 -18.52 19.20
C LYS A 178 5.87 -17.27 18.67
N GLU A 179 6.47 -16.61 17.68
CA GLU A 179 5.97 -15.37 17.09
C GLU A 179 4.87 -15.63 16.04
N GLU A 180 3.69 -15.04 16.22
CA GLU A 180 2.54 -15.27 15.36
C GLU A 180 2.76 -14.79 13.92
N GLN A 181 3.41 -13.64 13.75
CA GLN A 181 3.72 -13.09 12.42
C GLN A 181 4.62 -14.00 11.59
N ILE A 182 5.57 -14.69 12.24
CA ILE A 182 6.48 -15.65 11.59
C ILE A 182 5.69 -16.88 11.14
N ARG A 183 4.81 -17.42 12.00
CA ARG A 183 3.93 -18.55 11.64
C ARG A 183 2.96 -18.21 10.50
N CYS A 184 2.33 -17.04 10.57
CA CYS A 184 1.38 -16.58 9.57
C CYS A 184 2.06 -16.39 8.21
N SER A 185 3.25 -15.79 8.19
CA SER A 185 4.04 -15.61 6.97
C SER A 185 4.48 -16.95 6.38
N ALA A 186 4.95 -17.89 7.20
CA ALA A 186 5.31 -19.23 6.74
C ALA A 186 4.10 -19.99 6.15
N SER A 187 2.92 -19.85 6.76
CA SER A 187 1.68 -20.45 6.27
C SER A 187 1.25 -19.90 4.90
N LYS A 188 1.35 -18.58 4.71
CA LYS A 188 1.04 -17.93 3.42
C LYS A 188 2.00 -18.40 2.32
N MET A 189 3.29 -18.47 2.63
CA MET A 189 4.32 -18.90 1.68
C MET A 189 4.14 -20.38 1.29
N LEU A 190 3.83 -21.26 2.24
CA LEU A 190 3.51 -22.66 1.95
C LEU A 190 2.30 -22.80 1.02
N ARG A 191 1.25 -22.00 1.25
CA ARG A 191 0.05 -22.01 0.38
C ARG A 191 0.39 -21.54 -1.03
N ALA A 192 1.22 -20.51 -1.18
CA ALA A 192 1.67 -20.05 -2.49
C ALA A 192 2.44 -21.14 -3.24
N LEU A 193 3.44 -21.75 -2.59
CA LEU A 193 4.23 -22.82 -3.19
C LEU A 193 3.39 -24.05 -3.55
N ALA A 194 2.43 -24.44 -2.71
CA ALA A 194 1.52 -25.56 -3.00
C ALA A 194 0.57 -25.27 -4.17
N SER A 195 0.16 -24.01 -4.36
CA SER A 195 -0.69 -23.61 -5.49
C SER A 195 0.04 -23.74 -6.83
N HIS A 196 1.37 -23.71 -6.83
CA HIS A 196 2.20 -23.90 -8.01
C HIS A 196 2.48 -25.37 -8.35
N ASP A 197 2.26 -26.29 -7.41
CA ASP A 197 2.49 -27.74 -7.60
C ASP A 197 1.26 -28.47 -8.18
N ALA A 198 0.11 -27.81 -8.20
CA ALA A 198 -1.16 -28.35 -8.68
C ALA A 198 -1.40 -28.12 -10.19
N GLY A 199 -0.36 -27.82 -10.96
CA GLY A 199 -0.43 -27.46 -12.38
C GLY A 199 0.44 -28.35 -13.26
#